data_AF-A0A4Z0QRS5-F1
#
_entry.id   AF-A0A4Z0QRS5-F1
#
_cell.length_a   1.000
_cell.length_b   1.000
_cell.length_c   1.000
_cell.angle_alpha   90.00
_cell.angle_beta   90.00
_cell.angle_gamma   90.00
#
_symmetry.space_group_name_H-M   'P 1'
#
loop_
_entity.id
_entity.type
_entity.pdbx_description
1 polymer ?
#
loop_
_entity_poly.entity_id
_entity_poly.type
_entity_poly.pdbx_seq_one_letter_code
_entity_poly.pdbx_strand_id
1 'polypeptide(L)'
;MQRINEFTEVLTPIAELLEQKNHDYGRSYDKLREEFGEISFLIRLGDKINRLNTLVEHPAQITTEAVEDTIKDIIGYCTLELCYRKGAAQVGRY
;
A
#
# COMPACT_ATOMS: atom_id res chain seq x y z
N MET A 1 22.08 -20.59 -2.71
CA MET A 1 20.99 -19.75 -3.23
C MET A 1 19.76 -20.07 -2.41
N GLN A 2 19.27 -19.13 -1.60
CA GLN A 2 18.09 -19.37 -0.77
C GLN A 2 16.89 -19.53 -1.70
N ARG A 3 16.08 -20.58 -1.51
CA ARG A 3 14.87 -20.78 -2.32
C ARG A 3 13.93 -19.61 -2.01
N ILE A 4 13.66 -18.79 -3.01
CA ILE A 4 12.61 -17.78 -2.93
C ILE A 4 11.30 -18.55 -2.75
N ASN A 5 10.51 -18.17 -1.74
CA ASN A 5 9.18 -18.74 -1.54
C ASN A 5 8.13 -17.87 -2.23
N GLU A 6 6.92 -18.40 -2.39
CA GLU A 6 5.79 -17.72 -3.03
C GLU A 6 5.50 -16.33 -2.44
N PHE A 7 5.73 -16.11 -1.14
CA PHE A 7 5.53 -14.82 -0.50
C PHE A 7 6.58 -13.80 -0.93
N THR A 8 7.85 -14.22 -1.03
CA THR A 8 8.93 -13.34 -1.47
C THR A 8 8.72 -12.90 -2.91
N GLU A 9 8.24 -13.79 -3.80
CA GLU A 9 7.92 -13.44 -5.18
C GLU A 9 6.84 -12.33 -5.28
N VAL A 10 5.86 -12.35 -4.38
CA VAL A 10 4.80 -11.34 -4.34
C VAL A 10 5.24 -10.05 -3.65
N LEU A 11 5.93 -10.15 -2.51
CA LEU A 11 6.22 -9.01 -1.65
C LEU A 11 7.43 -8.19 -2.10
N THR A 12 8.44 -8.81 -2.72
CA THR A 12 9.65 -8.10 -3.17
C THR A 12 9.32 -7.01 -4.19
N PRO A 13 8.56 -7.26 -5.28
CA PRO A 13 8.20 -6.21 -6.23
C PRO A 13 7.38 -5.08 -5.60
N ILE A 14 6.53 -5.39 -4.62
CA ILE A 14 5.75 -4.38 -3.88
C ILE A 14 6.69 -3.50 -3.06
N ALA A 15 7.65 -4.10 -2.34
CA ALA A 15 8.63 -3.36 -1.56
C ALA A 15 9.48 -2.44 -2.42
N GLU A 16 9.98 -2.93 -3.57
CA GLU A 16 10.74 -2.14 -4.55
C GLU A 16 9.91 -0.95 -5.08
N LEU A 17 8.64 -1.18 -5.43
CA LEU A 17 7.72 -0.13 -5.88
C LEU A 17 7.51 0.95 -4.80
N LEU A 18 7.36 0.54 -3.54
CA LEU A 18 7.19 1.48 -2.41
C LEU A 18 8.46 2.27 -2.16
N GLU A 19 9.64 1.66 -2.27
CA GLU A 19 10.93 2.32 -2.13
C GLU A 19 11.12 3.37 -3.22
N GLN A 20 10.86 3.00 -4.48
CA GLN A 20 10.89 3.92 -5.61
C GLN A 20 9.93 5.09 -5.40
N LYS A 21 8.67 4.83 -5.02
CA LYS A 21 7.68 5.89 -4.75
C LYS A 21 8.08 6.77 -3.58
N ASN A 22 8.69 6.22 -2.54
CA ASN A 22 9.16 7.03 -1.41
C ASN A 22 10.29 7.97 -1.80
N HIS A 23 11.19 7.51 -2.67
CA HIS A 23 12.26 8.34 -3.25
C HIS A 23 11.68 9.44 -4.16
N ASP A 24 10.77 9.07 -5.08
CA ASP A 24 10.23 9.97 -6.10
C ASP A 24 9.24 11.00 -5.55
N TYR A 25 8.46 10.63 -4.52
CA TYR A 25 7.42 11.48 -3.93
C TYR A 25 7.77 12.04 -2.55
N GLY A 26 9.01 11.88 -2.08
CA GLY A 26 9.52 12.49 -0.85
C GLY A 26 8.65 12.19 0.37
N ARG A 27 8.27 10.92 0.54
CA ARG A 27 7.36 10.44 1.61
C ARG A 27 6.00 11.16 1.62
N SER A 28 5.35 11.25 0.47
CA SER A 28 4.02 11.87 0.32
C SER A 28 2.96 11.26 1.24
N TYR A 29 3.05 9.96 1.53
CA TYR A 29 2.19 9.30 2.50
C TYR A 29 2.38 9.85 3.91
N ASP A 30 3.61 10.01 4.38
CA ASP A 30 3.91 10.54 5.72
C ASP A 30 3.32 11.95 5.87
N LYS A 31 3.43 12.80 4.83
CA LYS A 31 2.84 14.14 4.81
C LYS A 31 1.31 14.11 4.93
N LEU A 32 0.65 13.25 4.13
CA LEU A 32 -0.79 13.05 4.21
C LEU A 32 -1.21 12.60 5.62
N ARG A 33 -0.42 11.69 6.21
CA ARG A 33 -0.66 11.12 7.53
C ARG A 33 -0.48 12.13 8.66
N GLU A 34 0.50 13.03 8.54
CA GLU A 34 0.72 14.16 9.45
C GLU A 34 -0.38 15.22 9.35
N GLU A 35 -0.84 15.52 8.13
CA GLU A 35 -1.85 16.56 7.89
C GLU A 35 -3.25 16.14 8.36
N PHE A 36 -3.65 14.90 8.07
CA PHE A 36 -5.03 14.44 8.26
C PHE A 36 -5.16 13.40 9.38
N GLY A 37 -4.08 12.90 9.95
CA GLY A 37 -4.15 11.88 11.01
C GLY A 37 -4.63 10.52 10.50
N GLU A 38 -5.13 9.67 11.42
CA GLU A 38 -5.38 8.25 11.14
C GLU A 38 -6.45 8.00 10.08
N ILE A 39 -7.39 8.94 9.94
CA ILE A 39 -8.47 8.86 8.96
C ILE A 39 -7.94 8.83 7.53
N SER A 40 -6.79 9.44 7.26
CA SER A 40 -6.19 9.42 5.91
C SER A 40 -5.81 8.03 5.45
N PHE A 41 -5.30 7.19 6.35
CA PHE A 41 -5.04 5.79 6.06
C PHE A 41 -6.33 5.05 5.72
N LEU A 42 -7.37 5.21 6.56
CA LEU A 42 -8.65 4.55 6.37
C LEU A 42 -9.32 4.94 5.05
N ILE A 43 -9.28 6.23 4.68
CA ILE A 43 -9.81 6.73 3.41
C ILE A 43 -9.07 6.08 2.24
N ARG A 44 -7.72 6.13 2.24
CA ARG A 44 -6.92 5.59 1.12
C ARG A 44 -7.06 4.08 0.97
N LEU A 45 -7.15 3.36 2.08
CA LEU A 45 -7.42 1.92 2.08
C LEU A 45 -8.84 1.64 1.56
N GLY A 46 -9.84 2.42 2.03
CA GLY A 46 -11.22 2.36 1.58
C GLY A 46 -11.37 2.59 0.08
N ASP A 47 -10.66 3.55 -0.51
CA ASP A 47 -10.65 3.79 -1.96
C ASP A 47 -10.20 2.55 -2.75
N LYS A 48 -9.20 1.82 -2.23
CA LYS A 48 -8.69 0.59 -2.88
C LYS A 48 -9.64 -0.58 -2.71
N ILE A 49 -10.26 -0.72 -1.54
CA ILE A 49 -11.31 -1.71 -1.31
C ILE A 49 -12.51 -1.45 -2.23
N ASN A 50 -12.95 -0.20 -2.35
CA ASN A 50 -14.04 0.18 -3.24
C ASN A 50 -13.71 -0.12 -4.70
N ARG A 51 -12.49 0.19 -5.15
CA ARG A 51 -12.03 -0.21 -6.49
C ARG A 51 -12.08 -1.72 -6.69
N LEU A 52 -11.64 -2.50 -5.70
CA LEU A 52 -11.68 -3.96 -5.77
C LEU A 52 -13.12 -4.47 -5.85
N ASN A 53 -14.04 -3.91 -5.07
CA ASN A 53 -15.48 -4.22 -5.14
C ASN A 53 -16.03 -3.93 -6.54
N THR A 54 -15.75 -2.74 -7.09
CA THR A 54 -16.17 -2.36 -8.46
C THR A 54 -15.66 -3.35 -9.51
N LEU A 55 -14.39 -3.77 -9.41
CA LEU A 55 -13.83 -4.76 -10.33
C LEU A 55 -14.57 -6.09 -10.20
N VAL A 56 -14.79 -6.59 -8.98
CA VAL A 56 -15.49 -7.87 -8.75
C VAL A 56 -16.95 -7.84 -9.21
N GLU A 57 -17.65 -6.71 -9.02
CA GLU A 57 -19.07 -6.54 -9.38
C GLU A 57 -19.31 -6.29 -10.88
N HIS A 58 -18.29 -5.89 -11.63
CA HIS A 58 -18.39 -5.58 -13.06
C HIS A 58 -17.43 -6.43 -13.91
N PRO A 59 -17.79 -7.70 -14.21
CA PRO A 59 -16.95 -8.64 -14.95
C PRO A 59 -16.44 -8.14 -16.31
N ALA A 60 -17.21 -7.27 -16.97
CA ALA A 60 -16.82 -6.67 -18.25
C ALA A 60 -15.61 -5.71 -18.16
N GLN A 61 -15.25 -5.27 -16.95
CA GLN A 61 -14.11 -4.39 -16.68
C GLN A 61 -12.95 -5.14 -15.98
N ILE A 62 -13.12 -6.45 -15.71
CA ILE A 62 -12.10 -7.25 -15.04
C ILE A 62 -10.99 -7.59 -16.04
N THR A 63 -9.79 -7.11 -15.72
CA THR A 63 -8.56 -7.81 -16.12
C THR A 63 -7.94 -8.40 -14.87
N THR A 64 -7.30 -9.58 -15.00
CA THR A 64 -6.56 -10.21 -13.90
C THR A 64 -5.52 -9.24 -13.32
N GLU A 65 -4.84 -8.49 -14.19
CA GLU A 65 -3.89 -7.43 -13.84
C GLU A 65 -4.53 -6.35 -12.95
N ALA A 66 -5.71 -5.84 -13.29
CA ALA A 66 -6.35 -4.79 -12.51
C ALA A 66 -6.74 -5.23 -11.10
N VAL A 67 -7.15 -6.49 -10.93
CA VAL A 67 -7.46 -7.08 -9.62
C VAL A 67 -6.19 -7.26 -8.80
N GLU A 68 -5.16 -7.89 -9.39
CA GLU A 68 -3.87 -8.09 -8.73
C GLU A 68 -3.23 -6.77 -8.32
N ASP A 69 -3.23 -5.77 -9.19
CA ASP A 69 -2.68 -4.45 -8.89
C ASP A 69 -3.44 -3.74 -7.78
N THR A 70 -4.76 -3.91 -7.72
CA THR A 70 -5.56 -3.35 -6.61
C THR A 70 -5.22 -4.03 -5.29
N ILE A 71 -5.00 -5.35 -5.30
CA ILE A 71 -4.56 -6.09 -4.11
C ILE A 71 -3.15 -5.65 -3.69
N LYS A 72 -2.22 -5.51 -4.64
CA LYS A 72 -0.85 -4.99 -4.38
C LYS A 72 -0.89 -3.58 -3.79
N ASP A 73 -1.78 -2.71 -4.28
CA ASP A 73 -1.98 -1.37 -3.72
C ASP A 73 -2.46 -1.43 -2.25
N ILE A 74 -3.39 -2.33 -1.93
CA ILE A 74 -3.87 -2.55 -0.54
C ILE A 74 -2.71 -2.95 0.36
N ILE A 75 -1.90 -3.95 -0.05
CA ILE A 75 -0.70 -4.37 0.67
C ILE A 75 0.26 -3.19 0.83
N GLY A 76 0.42 -2.38 -0.23
CA GLY A 76 1.25 -1.19 -0.25
C GLY A 76 0.85 -0.15 0.80
N TYR A 77 -0.42 0.23 0.85
CA TYR A 77 -0.93 1.21 1.83
C TYR A 77 -0.85 0.70 3.28
N CYS A 78 -1.11 -0.59 3.51
CA CYS A 78 -0.91 -1.21 4.82
C CYS A 78 0.56 -1.18 5.24
N THR A 79 1.48 -1.44 4.31
CA THR A 79 2.93 -1.40 4.58
C THR A 79 3.40 0.03 4.89
N LEU A 80 2.92 1.02 4.15
CA LEU A 80 3.22 2.43 4.40
C LEU A 80 2.77 2.88 5.80
N GLU A 81 1.55 2.54 6.22
CA GLU A 81 1.06 2.87 7.58
C GLU A 81 1.91 2.21 8.67
N LEU A 82 2.28 0.94 8.50
CA LEU A 82 3.13 0.24 9.47
C LEU A 82 4.54 0.86 9.53
N CYS A 83 5.12 1.26 8.41
CA CYS A 83 6.39 1.97 8.36
C CYS A 83 6.30 3.33 9.04
N TYR A 84 5.23 4.10 8.79
CA TYR A 84 4.98 5.37 9.45
C TYR A 84 4.90 5.21 10.96
N ARG A 85 4.08 4.25 11.45
CA ARG A 85 3.92 3.97 12.88
C ARG A 85 5.23 3.54 13.55
N LYS A 86 6.04 2.71 12.87
CA LYS A 86 7.36 2.30 13.36
C LYS A 86 8.31 3.49 13.46
N GLY A 87 8.34 4.37 12.47
CA GLY A 87 9.12 5.60 12.51
C GLY A 87 8.66 6.54 13.63
N ALA A 88 7.35 6.78 13.75
CA ALA A 88 6.77 7.63 14.78
C ALA A 88 7.04 7.12 16.21
N ALA A 89 7.00 5.80 16.44
CA ALA A 89 7.35 5.19 17.72
C ALA A 89 8.82 5.41 18.11
N GLN A 90 9.74 5.47 17.14
CA GLN A 90 11.16 5.76 17.39
C GLN A 90 11.41 7.23 17.76
N VAL A 91 10.48 8.14 17.44
CA VAL A 91 10.57 9.59 17.72
C VAL A 91 9.66 10.01 18.88
N GLY A 92 9.00 9.07 19.58
CA GLY A 92 8.16 9.35 20.73
C GLY A 92 6.90 10.16 20.42
N ARG A 93 6.32 10.01 19.22
CA ARG A 93 5.10 10.73 18.79
C ARG A 93 3.79 9.99 19.13
N TYR A 94 3.85 9.00 20.04
CA TYR A 94 2.71 8.26 20.57
C TYR A 94 2.77 8.22 22.10
#